data_AF-A0A7S2LK64-F1
#
_entry.id   AF-A0A7S2LK64-F1
#
_cell.length_a   1.000
_cell.length_b   1.000
_cell.length_c   1.000
_cell.angle_alpha   90.00
_cell.angle_beta   90.00
_cell.angle_gamma   90.00
#
_symmetry.space_group_name_H-M   'P 1'
#
loop_
_entity.id
_entity.type
_entity.pdbx_description
1 polymer ?
#
loop_
_entity_poly.entity_id
_entity_poly.type
_entity_poly.pdbx_seq_one_letter_code
_entity_poly.pdbx_strand_id
1 'polypeptide(L)'
;MISTIISSSLRLAASSSAPSAALVGRQLSMTATQSASKLSSILEEYRAQNYAMELPRRFRQDIVKAACSSRQYNAHATVSADGIESVLQNIGAGNRMSRSEIDEILNEVGVCPVNDGNAQCVISASQMIELISKH
;
A
#
# COMPACT_ATOMS: atom_id res chain seq x y z
N MET A 1 2.21 59.80 -24.42
CA MET A 1 1.72 58.42 -24.20
C MET A 1 2.89 57.46 -24.12
N ILE A 2 3.58 57.32 -22.98
CA ILE A 2 4.48 56.17 -22.73
C ILE A 2 4.60 55.99 -21.21
N SER A 3 4.12 54.87 -20.66
CA SER A 3 4.59 54.33 -19.37
C SER A 3 4.30 52.83 -19.34
N THR A 4 5.39 52.07 -19.36
CA THR A 4 5.46 50.62 -19.45
C THR A 4 5.80 50.03 -18.08
N ILE A 5 5.09 48.94 -17.76
CA ILE A 5 5.50 47.71 -17.04
C ILE A 5 6.14 47.88 -15.64
N ILE A 6 5.41 47.43 -14.62
CA ILE A 6 6.03 46.90 -13.39
C ILE A 6 5.62 45.43 -13.27
N SER A 7 6.58 44.56 -13.59
CA SER A 7 6.52 43.12 -13.42
C SER A 7 6.43 42.76 -11.94
N SER A 8 5.40 42.00 -11.57
CA SER A 8 5.29 41.37 -10.25
C SER A 8 5.34 39.86 -10.42
N SER A 9 6.54 39.28 -10.31
CA SER A 9 6.72 37.83 -10.28
C SER A 9 7.02 37.40 -8.85
N LEU A 10 5.97 37.00 -8.13
CA LEU A 10 6.10 36.32 -6.85
C LEU A 10 6.62 34.90 -7.11
N ARG A 11 7.90 34.67 -6.87
CA ARG A 11 8.46 33.30 -6.77
C ARG A 11 8.15 32.77 -5.37
N LEU A 12 7.09 31.99 -5.27
CA LEU A 12 6.83 31.19 -4.07
C LEU A 12 7.79 30.00 -4.09
N ALA A 13 8.75 30.00 -3.17
CA ALA A 13 9.71 28.92 -2.99
C ALA A 13 9.10 27.79 -2.14
N ALA A 14 9.19 26.58 -2.70
CA ALA A 14 9.16 25.23 -2.15
C ALA A 14 8.85 25.01 -0.65
N SER A 15 7.87 24.14 -0.41
CA SER A 15 7.98 23.02 0.55
C SER A 15 6.84 22.03 0.33
N SER A 16 6.80 21.39 -0.84
CA SER A 16 6.07 20.13 -0.99
C SER A 16 7.02 19.00 -0.60
N SER A 17 6.95 18.59 0.66
CA SER A 17 7.40 17.28 1.12
C SER A 17 6.58 16.20 0.39
N ALA A 18 7.03 15.86 -0.82
CA ALA A 18 6.58 14.67 -1.53
C ALA A 18 7.63 13.58 -1.35
N PRO A 19 7.47 12.62 -0.41
CA PRO A 19 8.15 11.35 -0.51
C PRO A 19 7.39 10.49 -1.52
N SER A 20 7.46 10.84 -2.80
CA SER A 20 6.98 9.99 -3.88
C SER A 20 8.11 9.07 -4.33
N ALA A 21 7.90 7.77 -4.11
CA ALA A 21 8.55 6.66 -4.79
C ALA A 21 10.08 6.51 -4.66
N ALA A 22 10.51 5.79 -3.62
CA ALA A 22 11.71 4.96 -3.69
C ALA A 22 11.61 3.79 -2.71
N LEU A 23 10.94 2.70 -3.11
CA LEU A 23 11.01 1.39 -2.43
C LEU A 23 12.27 0.61 -2.79
N VAL A 24 13.14 1.15 -3.63
CA VAL A 24 14.44 0.54 -3.92
C VAL A 24 15.36 0.78 -2.73
N GLY A 25 15.29 -0.10 -1.75
CA GLY A 25 16.31 -0.23 -0.70
C GLY A 25 15.94 0.23 0.71
N ARG A 26 14.66 0.52 1.00
CA ARG A 26 14.26 0.77 2.39
C ARG A 26 14.24 -0.56 3.14
N GLN A 27 15.26 -0.79 3.98
CA GLN A 27 15.30 -1.95 4.88
C GLN A 27 14.08 -1.89 5.78
N LEU A 28 13.20 -2.89 5.65
CA LEU A 28 12.12 -3.10 6.61
C LEU A 28 12.73 -3.51 7.94
N SER A 29 12.05 -3.15 9.04
CA SER A 29 12.31 -3.72 10.34
C SER A 29 12.20 -5.25 10.28
N MET A 30 12.92 -5.94 11.17
CA MET A 30 12.85 -7.41 11.24
C MET A 30 11.41 -7.88 11.45
N THR A 31 10.63 -7.16 12.28
CA THR A 31 9.23 -7.48 12.56
C THR A 31 8.35 -7.27 11.33
N ALA A 32 8.42 -6.12 10.66
CA ALA A 32 7.61 -5.88 9.45
C ALA A 32 8.00 -6.80 8.29
N THR A 33 9.28 -7.20 8.19
CA THR A 33 9.73 -8.20 7.22
C THR A 33 9.06 -9.55 7.49
N GLN A 34 9.06 -10.00 8.76
CA GLN A 34 8.39 -11.24 9.15
C GLN A 34 6.88 -11.18 8.89
N SER A 35 6.23 -10.08 9.26
CA SER A 35 4.80 -9.84 9.01
C SER A 35 4.48 -9.86 7.51
N ALA A 36 5.31 -9.21 6.67
CA ALA A 36 5.14 -9.21 5.22
C ALA A 36 5.38 -10.59 4.58
N SER A 37 6.42 -11.32 5.00
CA SER A 37 6.67 -12.70 4.55
C SER A 37 5.52 -13.63 4.94
N LYS A 38 4.97 -13.46 6.15
CA LYS A 38 3.81 -14.23 6.63
C LYS A 38 2.57 -13.96 5.78
N LEU A 39 2.28 -12.68 5.49
CA LEU A 39 1.20 -12.30 4.57
C LEU A 39 1.38 -12.94 3.19
N SER A 40 2.57 -12.87 2.61
CA SER A 40 2.88 -13.48 1.31
C SER A 40 2.67 -14.99 1.33
N SER A 41 3.14 -15.68 2.38
CA SER A 41 2.97 -17.13 2.54
C SER A 41 1.51 -17.55 2.62
N ILE A 42 0.67 -16.80 3.34
CA ILE A 42 -0.77 -17.11 3.46
C ILE A 42 -1.45 -17.00 2.08
N LEU A 43 -1.15 -15.92 1.35
CA LEU A 43 -1.72 -15.68 0.03
C LEU A 43 -1.25 -16.72 -0.99
N GLU A 44 0.02 -17.11 -0.95
CA GLU A 44 0.58 -18.11 -1.85
C GLU A 44 0.06 -19.52 -1.54
N GLU A 45 -0.11 -19.87 -0.27
CA GLU A 45 -0.76 -21.13 0.14
C GLU A 45 -2.20 -21.20 -0.39
N TYR A 46 -2.95 -20.11 -0.23
CA TYR A 46 -4.32 -20.02 -0.76
C TYR A 46 -4.35 -20.12 -2.29
N ARG A 47 -3.42 -19.44 -2.98
CA ARG A 47 -3.27 -19.54 -4.44
C ARG A 47 -2.96 -20.98 -4.88
N ALA A 48 -2.02 -21.64 -4.23
CA ALA A 48 -1.62 -23.00 -4.58
C ALA A 48 -2.78 -23.99 -4.42
N GLN A 49 -3.65 -23.79 -3.43
CA GLN A 49 -4.80 -24.67 -3.18
C GLN A 49 -6.00 -24.38 -4.09
N ASN A 50 -6.29 -23.10 -4.39
CA ASN A 50 -7.54 -22.70 -5.06
C ASN A 50 -7.34 -22.27 -6.51
N TYR A 51 -6.13 -21.84 -6.87
CA TYR A 51 -5.77 -21.22 -8.15
C TYR A 51 -4.46 -21.78 -8.71
N ALA A 52 -4.24 -23.10 -8.57
CA ALA A 52 -2.99 -23.76 -8.96
C ALA A 52 -2.60 -23.52 -10.43
N MET A 53 -3.59 -23.42 -11.33
CA MET A 53 -3.39 -23.18 -12.77
C MET A 53 -3.36 -21.68 -13.14
N GLU A 54 -3.57 -20.78 -12.19
CA GLU A 54 -3.61 -19.35 -12.46
C GLU A 54 -2.21 -18.72 -12.42
N LEU A 55 -1.99 -17.75 -13.30
CA LEU A 55 -0.77 -16.95 -13.32
C LEU A 55 -0.64 -16.17 -12.00
N PRO A 56 0.49 -16.29 -11.27
CA PRO A 56 0.69 -15.60 -9.98
C PRO A 56 0.47 -14.09 -10.04
N ARG A 57 0.69 -13.48 -11.22
CA ARG A 57 0.45 -12.05 -11.44
C ARG A 57 -1.05 -11.69 -11.40
N ARG A 58 -1.93 -12.50 -11.99
CA ARG A 58 -3.37 -12.23 -12.01
C ARG A 58 -3.97 -12.37 -10.62
N PHE A 59 -3.63 -13.46 -9.94
CA PHE A 59 -4.01 -13.67 -8.53
C PHE A 59 -3.64 -12.47 -7.64
N ARG A 60 -2.39 -12.00 -7.70
CA ARG A 60 -1.96 -10.81 -6.92
C ARG A 60 -2.79 -9.57 -7.24
N GLN A 61 -3.10 -9.33 -8.52
CA GLN A 61 -3.93 -8.19 -8.92
C GLN A 61 -5.35 -8.28 -8.34
N ASP A 62 -5.94 -9.48 -8.35
CA ASP A 62 -7.28 -9.69 -7.81
C ASP A 62 -7.31 -9.55 -6.28
N ILE A 63 -6.28 -10.04 -5.59
CA ILE A 63 -6.11 -9.84 -4.15
C ILE A 63 -5.99 -8.36 -3.80
N VAL A 64 -5.12 -7.62 -4.49
CA VAL A 64 -4.95 -6.18 -4.24
C VAL A 64 -6.23 -5.42 -4.56
N LYS A 65 -6.93 -5.79 -5.64
CA LYS A 65 -8.23 -5.20 -5.99
C LYS A 65 -9.29 -5.47 -4.91
N ALA A 66 -9.30 -6.65 -4.30
CA ALA A 66 -10.18 -6.98 -3.19
C ALA A 66 -9.84 -6.22 -1.90
N ALA A 67 -8.55 -5.90 -1.69
CA ALA A 67 -8.08 -5.13 -0.53
C ALA A 67 -8.28 -3.61 -0.69
N CYS A 68 -8.48 -3.11 -1.90
CA CYS A 68 -8.70 -1.68 -2.16
C CYS A 68 -10.11 -1.25 -1.73
N SER A 69 -10.22 -0.15 -0.98
CA SER A 69 -11.53 0.42 -0.60
C SER A 69 -12.29 1.05 -1.78
N SER A 70 -11.60 1.42 -2.85
CA SER A 70 -12.21 1.99 -4.06
C SER A 70 -12.67 0.89 -5.01
N ARG A 71 -13.94 0.98 -5.48
CA ARG A 71 -14.48 0.11 -6.54
C ARG A 71 -13.69 0.21 -7.85
N GLN A 72 -12.94 1.29 -8.05
CA GLN A 72 -12.09 1.48 -9.23
C GLN A 72 -10.63 1.26 -8.85
N TYR A 73 -10.07 0.17 -9.37
CA TYR A 73 -8.63 -0.07 -9.36
C TYR A 73 -7.97 0.95 -10.32
N ASN A 74 -7.40 2.01 -9.75
CA ASN A 74 -6.67 3.05 -10.47
C ASN A 74 -5.27 3.24 -9.83
N ALA A 75 -4.43 4.09 -10.44
CA ALA A 75 -3.06 4.33 -9.96
C ALA A 75 -3.00 4.94 -8.55
N HIS A 76 -4.12 5.48 -8.04
CA HIS A 76 -4.25 6.04 -6.70
C HIS A 76 -5.01 5.13 -5.74
N ALA A 77 -5.30 3.89 -6.15
CA ALA A 77 -5.98 2.94 -5.28
C ALA A 77 -5.09 2.66 -4.06
N THR A 78 -5.67 2.85 -2.89
CA THR A 78 -5.03 2.62 -1.60
C THR A 78 -5.60 1.38 -0.93
N VAL A 79 -4.74 0.72 -0.17
CA VAL A 79 -5.05 -0.44 0.65
C VAL A 79 -4.85 -0.03 2.11
N SER A 80 -5.90 -0.19 2.91
CA SER A 80 -5.87 -0.01 4.36
C SER A 80 -5.77 -1.37 5.07
N ALA A 81 -5.52 -1.36 6.37
CA ALA A 81 -5.49 -2.59 7.15
C ALA A 81 -6.85 -3.29 7.15
N ASP A 82 -7.96 -2.53 7.14
CA ASP A 82 -9.31 -3.10 7.02
C ASP A 82 -9.50 -3.84 5.70
N GLY A 83 -8.90 -3.33 4.61
CA GLY A 83 -8.88 -3.99 3.32
C GLY A 83 -8.13 -5.32 3.34
N ILE A 84 -6.97 -5.37 4.01
CA ILE A 84 -6.17 -6.59 4.15
C ILE A 84 -6.91 -7.61 5.03
N GLU A 85 -7.46 -7.20 6.16
CA GLU A 85 -8.25 -8.07 7.03
C GLU A 85 -9.47 -8.64 6.30
N SER A 86 -10.18 -7.82 5.52
CA SER A 86 -11.30 -8.28 4.70
C SER A 86 -10.87 -9.38 3.73
N VAL A 87 -9.74 -9.21 3.03
CA VAL A 87 -9.18 -10.26 2.16
C VAL A 87 -8.87 -11.52 2.96
N LEU A 88 -8.18 -11.40 4.09
CA LEU A 88 -7.82 -12.55 4.93
C LEU A 88 -9.06 -13.29 5.41
N GLN A 89 -10.12 -12.58 5.82
CA GLN A 89 -11.39 -13.19 6.20
C GLN A 89 -12.04 -13.92 5.02
N ASN A 90 -12.06 -13.29 3.83
CA ASN A 90 -12.69 -13.86 2.64
C ASN A 90 -11.99 -15.15 2.15
N ILE A 91 -10.69 -15.29 2.35
CA ILE A 91 -9.92 -16.50 2.00
C ILE A 91 -9.87 -17.54 3.14
N GLY A 92 -10.54 -17.28 4.27
CA GLY A 92 -10.55 -18.18 5.43
C GLY A 92 -9.29 -18.12 6.31
N ALA A 93 -8.46 -17.08 6.15
CA ALA A 93 -7.21 -16.87 6.89
C ALA A 93 -7.27 -15.72 7.92
N GLY A 94 -8.46 -15.23 8.26
CA GLY A 94 -8.64 -14.05 9.14
C GLY A 94 -8.03 -14.17 10.54
N ASN A 95 -7.80 -15.38 11.03
CA ASN A 95 -7.15 -15.65 12.32
C ASN A 95 -5.64 -15.91 12.22
N ARG A 96 -5.07 -15.94 11.01
CA ARG A 96 -3.65 -16.27 10.80
C ARG A 96 -2.75 -15.07 11.01
N MET A 97 -3.28 -13.86 10.94
CA MET A 97 -2.53 -12.61 11.08
C MET A 97 -3.33 -11.63 11.92
N SER A 98 -2.67 -11.00 12.88
CA SER A 98 -3.28 -10.01 13.77
C SER A 98 -3.30 -8.62 13.14
N ARG A 99 -4.20 -7.77 13.62
CA ARG A 99 -4.29 -6.37 13.19
C ARG A 99 -2.98 -5.62 13.40
N SER A 100 -2.30 -5.85 14.51
CA SER A 100 -1.00 -5.22 14.81
C SER A 100 0.07 -5.58 13.79
N GLU A 101 0.15 -6.85 13.35
CA GLU A 101 1.09 -7.27 12.30
C GLU A 101 0.80 -6.57 10.96
N ILE A 102 -0.48 -6.33 10.65
CA ILE A 102 -0.87 -5.60 9.43
C ILE A 102 -0.51 -4.12 9.56
N ASP A 103 -0.80 -3.52 10.72
CA ASP A 103 -0.46 -2.12 10.99
C ASP A 103 1.05 -1.89 11.00
N GLU A 104 1.88 -2.84 11.45
CA GLU A 104 3.34 -2.77 11.34
C GLU A 104 3.80 -2.60 9.88
N ILE A 105 3.24 -3.39 8.97
CA ILE A 105 3.55 -3.30 7.54
C ILE A 105 3.13 -1.93 7.00
N LEU A 106 1.91 -1.47 7.33
CA LEU A 106 1.39 -0.21 6.81
C LEU A 106 2.08 1.01 7.40
N ASN A 107 2.48 0.98 8.67
CA ASN A 107 3.26 2.05 9.29
C ASN A 107 4.63 2.21 8.64
N GLU A 108 5.23 1.10 8.19
CA GLU A 108 6.58 1.14 7.65
C GLU A 108 6.61 1.41 6.13
N VAL A 109 5.66 0.85 5.39
CA VAL A 109 5.58 0.94 3.92
C VAL A 109 4.67 2.07 3.45
N GLY A 110 3.66 2.40 4.26
CA GLY A 110 2.58 3.30 3.90
C GLY A 110 2.84 4.76 4.20
N VAL A 111 1.85 5.56 3.81
CA VAL A 111 1.76 6.97 4.16
C VAL A 111 0.69 7.09 5.23
N CYS A 112 1.07 7.57 6.40
CA CYS A 112 0.16 7.91 7.48
C CYS A 112 -0.21 9.39 7.33
N PRO A 113 -1.48 9.74 7.08
CA PRO A 113 -1.88 11.13 7.01
C PRO A 113 -1.60 11.84 8.34
N VAL A 114 -1.02 13.03 8.27
CA VAL A 114 -0.55 13.76 9.47
C VAL A 114 -1.70 14.46 10.24
N ASN A 115 -2.96 14.35 9.79
CA ASN A 115 -4.06 15.15 10.36
C ASN A 115 -5.26 14.32 10.85
N ASP A 116 -5.75 14.72 12.04
CA ASP A 116 -6.99 14.37 12.73
C ASP A 116 -7.19 12.92 13.21
N GLY A 117 -6.54 12.58 14.34
CA GLY A 117 -7.03 11.67 15.41
C GLY A 117 -7.35 10.21 15.09
N ASN A 118 -7.47 9.82 13.82
CA ASN A 118 -7.90 8.51 13.33
C ASN A 118 -7.30 8.22 11.93
N ALA A 119 -6.13 8.80 11.66
CA ALA A 119 -5.44 8.61 10.39
C ALA A 119 -4.83 7.21 10.33
N GLN A 120 -5.54 6.27 9.70
CA GLN A 120 -4.98 4.96 9.37
C GLN A 120 -3.91 5.08 8.28
N CYS A 121 -2.78 4.39 8.49
CA CYS A 121 -1.75 4.29 7.47
C CYS A 121 -2.26 3.46 6.29
N VAL A 122 -1.96 3.92 5.08
CA VAL A 122 -2.37 3.24 3.84
C VAL A 122 -1.18 3.07 2.92
N ILE A 123 -1.19 1.99 2.14
CA ILE A 123 -0.22 1.76 1.06
C ILE A 123 -0.93 1.86 -0.28
N SER A 124 -0.21 2.24 -1.33
CA SER A 124 -0.76 2.15 -2.69
C SER A 124 -0.83 0.70 -3.17
N ALA A 125 -1.74 0.43 -4.11
CA ALA A 125 -1.89 -0.88 -4.74
C ALA A 125 -0.57 -1.43 -5.31
N SER A 126 0.25 -0.58 -5.92
CA SER A 126 1.57 -0.95 -6.45
C SER A 126 2.53 -1.40 -5.35
N GLN A 127 2.52 -0.72 -4.20
CA GLN A 127 3.36 -1.11 -3.06
C GLN A 127 2.89 -2.45 -2.46
N MET A 128 1.58 -2.66 -2.37
CA MET A 128 1.02 -3.96 -1.94
C MET A 128 1.45 -5.10 -2.86
N ILE A 129 1.39 -4.89 -4.19
CA ILE A 129 1.88 -5.86 -5.17
C ILE A 129 3.36 -6.16 -4.96
N GLU A 130 4.20 -5.14 -4.78
CA GLU A 130 5.64 -5.34 -4.56
C GLU A 130 5.92 -6.16 -3.30
N LEU A 131 5.22 -5.87 -2.20
CA LEU A 131 5.35 -6.59 -0.93
C LEU A 131 5.09 -8.09 -1.09
N ILE A 132 4.00 -8.45 -1.77
CA ILE A 132 3.61 -9.86 -2.01
C ILE A 132 4.33 -10.49 -3.22
N SER A 133 5.31 -9.79 -3.81
CA SER A 133 6.09 -10.28 -4.95
C SER A 133 7.53 -10.67 -4.59
N LYS A 134 8.04 -10.23 -3.44
CA LYS A 134 9.45 -10.44 -3.04
C LYS A 134 9.76 -11.83 -2.49
N HIS A 135 8.75 -12.69 -2.33
CA HIS A 135 8.85 -14.04 -1.77
C HIS A 135 7.94 -14.99 -2.56
#